data_AF-A0A956XM54-F1
#
_entry.id   AF-A0A956XM54-F1
#
_cell.length_a   1.000
_cell.length_b   1.000
_cell.length_c   1.000
_cell.angle_alpha   90.00
_cell.angle_beta   90.00
_cell.angle_gamma   90.00
#
_symmetry.space_group_name_H-M   'P 1'
#
loop_
_entity.id
_entity.type
_entity.pdbx_description
1 polymer ?
#
loop_
_entity_poly.entity_id
_entity_poly.type
_entity_poly.pdbx_seq_one_letter_code
_entity_poly.pdbx_strand_id
1 'polypeptide(L)'
;MENNALTEKGLLATLNAALAIHAHAEIMHLLTELACLYIGKGLTQEGADLLAFILKQPELEEGTRHQAADAYDDLASYICPRVLFDAQDFASKARLEDVIDYVFASVDVE
;
A
#
# COMPACT_ATOMS: atom_id res chain seq x y z
N MET A 1 -22.62 13.93 2.39
CA MET A 1 -22.01 12.80 1.67
C MET A 1 -21.14 12.12 2.70
N GLU A 2 -21.65 11.04 3.30
CA GLU A 2 -20.88 10.27 4.28
C GLU A 2 -19.73 9.58 3.52
N ASN A 3 -18.52 10.10 3.68
CA ASN A 3 -17.31 9.34 3.38
C ASN A 3 -17.28 8.17 4.34
N ASN A 4 -17.84 7.03 3.90
CA ASN A 4 -17.67 5.77 4.60
C ASN A 4 -16.23 5.33 4.34
N ALA A 5 -15.27 5.97 5.04
CA ALA A 5 -13.87 5.62 4.97
C ALA A 5 -13.77 4.13 5.33
N LEU A 6 -13.40 3.31 4.35
CA LEU A 6 -13.21 1.89 4.57
C LEU A 6 -12.18 1.75 5.70
N THR A 7 -12.59 1.10 6.78
CA THR A 7 -11.68 0.80 7.89
C THR A 7 -10.60 -0.16 7.38
N GLU A 8 -9.47 -0.21 8.07
CA GLU A 8 -8.39 -1.16 7.74
C GLU A 8 -8.90 -2.59 7.60
N LYS A 9 -9.71 -3.03 8.57
CA LYS A 9 -10.37 -4.34 8.54
C LYS A 9 -11.25 -4.54 7.30
N GLY A 10 -11.94 -3.49 6.85
CA GLY A 10 -12.74 -3.50 5.63
C GLY A 10 -11.87 -3.65 4.38
N LEU A 11 -10.79 -2.87 4.29
CA LEU A 11 -9.83 -2.95 3.18
C LEU A 11 -9.19 -4.34 3.09
N LEU A 12 -8.79 -4.92 4.23
CA LEU A 12 -8.19 -6.25 4.29
C LEU A 12 -9.17 -7.36 3.90
N ALA A 13 -10.44 -7.25 4.31
CA ALA A 13 -11.46 -8.20 3.88
C ALA A 13 -11.66 -8.16 2.36
N THR A 14 -11.70 -6.96 1.76
CA THR A 14 -11.81 -6.79 0.31
C THR A 14 -10.54 -7.28 -0.40
N LEU A 15 -9.36 -7.02 0.17
CA LEU A 15 -8.08 -7.49 -0.36
C LEU A 15 -8.03 -9.01 -0.41
N ASN A 16 -8.46 -9.68 0.66
CA ASN A 16 -8.55 -11.14 0.71
C ASN A 16 -9.51 -11.69 -0.38
N ALA A 17 -10.65 -11.03 -0.60
CA ALA A 17 -11.57 -11.40 -1.66
C ALA A 17 -10.96 -11.20 -3.07
N ALA A 18 -10.28 -10.09 -3.30
CA ALA A 18 -9.60 -9.78 -4.56
C ALA A 18 -8.47 -10.79 -4.87
N LEU A 19 -7.71 -11.19 -3.85
CA LEU A 19 -6.69 -12.24 -3.94
C LEU A 19 -7.30 -13.58 -4.36
N ALA A 20 -8.44 -13.97 -3.77
CA ALA A 20 -9.12 -15.23 -4.09
C ALA A 20 -9.58 -15.33 -5.55
N ILE A 21 -9.87 -14.20 -6.20
CA ILE A 21 -10.27 -14.14 -7.62
C ILE A 21 -9.16 -13.66 -8.55
N HIS A 22 -7.94 -13.45 -8.03
CA HIS A 22 -6.79 -12.95 -8.77
C HIS A 22 -7.03 -11.62 -9.51
N ALA A 23 -7.82 -10.72 -8.92
CA ALA A 23 -8.11 -9.40 -9.49
C ALA A 23 -6.91 -8.44 -9.27
N HIS A 24 -5.86 -8.56 -10.09
CA HIS A 24 -4.59 -7.84 -9.89
C HIS A 24 -4.73 -6.32 -9.81
N ALA A 25 -5.54 -5.70 -10.66
CA ALA A 25 -5.77 -4.26 -10.62
C ALA A 25 -6.40 -3.82 -9.28
N GLU A 26 -7.41 -4.57 -8.82
CA GLU A 26 -8.08 -4.34 -7.54
C GLU A 26 -7.12 -4.53 -6.36
N ILE A 27 -6.27 -5.56 -6.39
CA ILE A 27 -5.25 -5.79 -5.36
C ILE A 27 -4.32 -4.57 -5.24
N MET A 28 -3.82 -4.05 -6.36
CA MET A 28 -2.93 -2.89 -6.32
C MET A 28 -3.64 -1.61 -5.85
N HIS A 29 -4.90 -1.42 -6.25
CA HIS A 29 -5.72 -0.32 -5.76
C HIS A 29 -5.91 -0.40 -4.24
N LEU A 30 -6.31 -1.56 -3.71
CA LEU A 30 -6.52 -1.76 -2.28
C LEU A 30 -5.24 -1.62 -1.45
N LEU A 31 -4.09 -2.08 -1.98
CA LEU A 31 -2.79 -1.84 -1.34
C LEU A 31 -2.43 -0.35 -1.32
N THR A 32 -2.83 0.42 -2.32
CA THR A 32 -2.64 1.88 -2.37
C THR A 32 -3.48 2.57 -1.30
N GLU A 33 -4.76 2.18 -1.18
CA GLU A 33 -5.66 2.67 -0.12
C GLU A 33 -5.13 2.33 1.29
N LEU A 34 -4.61 1.11 1.49
CA LEU A 34 -3.97 0.71 2.74
C LEU A 34 -2.72 1.55 3.05
N ALA A 35 -1.88 1.83 2.04
CA ALA A 35 -0.71 2.67 2.22
C ALA A 35 -1.09 4.10 2.64
N CYS A 36 -2.10 4.69 1.99
CA CYS A 36 -2.66 5.99 2.37
C CYS A 36 -3.20 5.99 3.81
N LEU A 37 -3.88 4.91 4.21
CA LEU A 37 -4.36 4.74 5.58
C LEU A 37 -3.21 4.68 6.60
N TYR A 38 -2.15 3.93 6.30
CA TYR A 38 -0.96 3.84 7.15
C TYR A 38 -0.26 5.20 7.30
N ILE A 39 -0.09 5.94 6.21
CA ILE A 39 0.44 7.31 6.25
C ILE A 39 -0.43 8.21 7.13
N GLY A 40 -1.76 8.15 6.95
CA GLY A 40 -2.71 8.90 7.78
C GLY A 40 -2.66 8.56 9.27
N LYS A 41 -2.21 7.36 9.64
CA LYS A 41 -1.97 6.92 11.02
C LYS A 41 -0.56 7.26 11.55
N GLY A 42 0.31 7.83 10.71
CA GLY A 42 1.72 8.08 11.04
C GLY A 42 2.66 6.90 10.85
N LEU A 43 2.15 5.77 10.32
CA LEU A 43 2.92 4.57 9.94
C LEU A 43 3.60 4.81 8.59
N THR A 44 4.57 5.73 8.60
CA THR A 44 5.18 6.26 7.37
C THR A 44 6.14 5.29 6.70
N GLN A 45 6.76 4.35 7.44
CA GLN A 45 7.59 3.30 6.85
C GLN A 45 6.73 2.29 6.11
N GLU A 46 5.68 1.80 6.76
CA GLU A 46 4.70 0.85 6.23
C GLU A 46 4.06 1.40 4.95
N GLY A 47 3.64 2.67 4.98
CA GLY A 47 3.09 3.36 3.82
C GLY A 47 4.11 3.51 2.68
N ALA A 48 5.34 3.89 2.99
CA ALA A 48 6.40 4.04 1.99
C ALA A 48 6.74 2.71 1.31
N ASP A 49 6.85 1.62 2.08
CA ASP A 49 7.16 0.27 1.61
C ASP A 49 6.12 -0.21 0.60
N LEU A 50 4.83 -0.03 0.93
CA LEU A 50 3.73 -0.38 0.05
C LEU A 50 3.74 0.45 -1.24
N LEU A 51 3.84 1.78 -1.14
CA LEU A 51 3.83 2.66 -2.31
C LEU A 51 5.02 2.39 -3.25
N ALA A 52 6.21 2.17 -2.69
CA ALA A 52 7.40 1.81 -3.47
C ALA A 52 7.21 0.48 -4.21
N PHE A 53 6.60 -0.53 -3.56
CA PHE A 53 6.29 -1.80 -4.20
C PHE A 53 5.25 -1.66 -5.33
N ILE A 54 4.20 -0.89 -5.11
CA ILE A 54 3.11 -0.65 -6.09
C ILE A 54 3.67 0.08 -7.32
N LEU A 55 4.43 1.15 -7.14
CA LEU A 55 4.97 1.96 -8.24
C LEU A 55 5.96 1.19 -9.13
N LYS A 56 6.60 0.15 -8.60
CA LYS A 56 7.49 -0.74 -9.35
C LYS A 56 6.72 -1.69 -10.29
N GLN A 57 5.42 -1.88 -10.11
CA GLN A 57 4.66 -2.83 -10.94
C GLN A 57 4.57 -2.36 -12.40
N PRO A 58 4.88 -3.24 -13.37
CA PRO A 58 4.90 -2.88 -14.78
C PRO A 58 3.49 -2.56 -15.30
N GLU A 59 2.50 -3.34 -14.87
CA GLU A 59 1.11 -3.27 -15.32
C GLU A 59 0.23 -2.74 -14.19
N LEU A 60 0.41 -1.45 -13.89
CA LEU A 60 -0.41 -0.71 -12.93
C LEU A 60 -1.42 0.17 -13.68
N GLU A 61 -2.69 0.07 -13.29
CA GLU A 61 -3.76 0.93 -13.80
C GLU A 61 -3.42 2.41 -13.59
N GLU A 62 -3.74 3.26 -14.57
CA GLU A 62 -3.35 4.68 -14.59
C GLU A 62 -3.84 5.45 -13.35
N GLY A 63 -5.10 5.23 -12.95
CA GLY A 63 -5.66 5.87 -11.75
C GLY A 63 -4.91 5.50 -10.48
N THR A 64 -4.68 4.20 -10.27
CA THR A 64 -3.91 3.68 -9.14
C THR A 64 -2.46 4.17 -9.18
N ARG A 65 -1.83 4.22 -10.36
CA ARG A 65 -0.48 4.76 -10.53
C ARG A 65 -0.40 6.21 -10.12
N HIS A 66 -1.33 7.05 -10.58
CA HIS A 66 -1.35 8.47 -10.25
C HIS A 66 -1.55 8.68 -8.75
N GLN A 67 -2.54 7.99 -8.16
CA GLN A 67 -2.80 8.07 -6.72
C GLN A 67 -1.59 7.63 -5.89
N ALA A 68 -0.95 6.51 -6.24
CA ALA A 68 0.23 6.02 -5.53
C ALA A 68 1.43 6.97 -5.68
N ALA A 69 1.62 7.55 -6.86
CA ALA A 69 2.71 8.50 -7.12
C ALA A 69 2.51 9.79 -6.32
N ASP A 70 1.30 10.35 -6.36
CA ASP A 70 0.97 11.57 -5.61
C ASP A 70 1.15 11.35 -4.10
N ALA A 71 0.65 10.23 -3.56
CA ALA A 71 0.83 9.88 -2.15
C ALA A 71 2.31 9.70 -1.78
N TYR A 72 3.12 9.12 -2.66
CA TYR A 72 4.54 8.90 -2.42
C TYR A 72 5.33 10.21 -2.47
N ASP A 73 5.04 11.09 -3.44
CA ASP A 73 5.67 12.39 -3.59
C ASP A 73 5.31 13.31 -2.41
N ASP A 74 4.04 13.30 -1.98
CA ASP A 74 3.59 14.01 -0.79
C ASP A 74 4.32 13.50 0.44
N LEU A 75 4.38 12.17 0.65
CA LEU A 75 5.10 11.55 1.77
C LEU A 75 6.58 11.97 1.76
N ALA A 76 7.24 11.88 0.60
CA ALA A 76 8.64 12.20 0.42
C ALA A 76 9.00 13.66 0.76
N SER A 77 8.02 14.56 0.73
CA SER A 77 8.24 15.98 1.07
C SER A 77 8.52 16.23 2.56
N TYR A 78 8.13 15.31 3.46
CA TYR A 78 8.23 15.52 4.91
C TYR A 78 8.84 14.37 5.71
N ILE A 79 9.07 13.19 5.13
CA ILE A 79 9.72 12.08 5.84
C ILE A 79 11.24 12.09 5.70
N CYS A 80 11.92 11.34 6.58
CA CYS A 80 13.36 11.15 6.49
C CYS A 80 13.72 10.45 5.16
N PRO A 81 14.68 10.96 4.36
CA PRO A 81 15.11 10.31 3.12
C PRO A 81 15.57 8.87 3.28
N ARG A 82 16.00 8.47 4.50
CA ARG A 82 16.36 7.10 4.81
C ARG A 82 15.17 6.14 4.68
N VAL A 83 13.97 6.56 5.10
CA VAL A 83 12.73 5.76 4.99
C VAL A 83 12.42 5.46 3.53
N LEU A 84 12.57 6.45 2.64
CA LEU A 84 12.38 6.28 1.20
C LEU A 84 13.41 5.30 0.60
N PHE A 85 14.67 5.39 1.03
CA PHE A 85 15.71 4.47 0.59
C PHE A 85 15.41 3.02 1.02
N ASP A 86 15.00 2.84 2.27
CA ASP A 86 14.65 1.53 2.81
C ASP A 86 13.42 0.94 2.11
N ALA A 87 12.42 1.78 1.79
CA ALA A 87 11.24 1.38 1.01
C ALA A 87 11.58 0.94 -0.42
N GLN A 88 12.51 1.64 -1.08
CA GLN A 88 13.00 1.22 -2.40
C GLN A 88 13.77 -0.10 -2.33
N ASP A 89 14.60 -0.29 -1.30
CA ASP A 89 15.31 -1.55 -1.08
C ASP A 89 14.33 -2.71 -0.80
N PHE A 90 13.31 -2.49 0.02
CA PHE A 90 12.21 -3.42 0.24
C PHE A 90 11.52 -3.78 -1.07
N ALA A 91 11.02 -2.79 -1.81
CA ALA A 91 10.35 -2.99 -3.10
C ALA A 91 11.23 -3.69 -4.13
N SER A 92 12.55 -3.53 -4.06
CA SER A 92 13.49 -4.19 -4.96
C SER A 92 13.48 -5.71 -4.80
N LYS A 93 13.21 -6.20 -3.58
CA LYS A 93 13.30 -7.62 -3.17
C LYS A 93 11.94 -8.28 -2.99
N ALA A 94 10.93 -7.52 -2.58
CA ALA A 94 9.61 -8.03 -2.22
C ALA A 94 8.85 -8.60 -3.42
N ARG A 95 8.14 -9.69 -3.18
CA ARG A 95 7.10 -10.26 -4.06
C ARG A 95 5.74 -9.89 -3.49
N LEU A 96 4.69 -10.06 -4.31
CA LEU A 96 3.32 -9.81 -3.86
C LEU A 96 2.99 -10.64 -2.61
N GLU A 97 3.36 -11.92 -2.58
CA GLU A 97 3.15 -12.80 -1.41
C GLU A 97 3.77 -12.22 -0.13
N ASP A 98 5.01 -11.72 -0.20
CA ASP A 98 5.68 -11.10 0.95
C ASP A 98 4.94 -9.85 1.45
N VAL A 99 4.40 -9.06 0.51
CA VAL A 99 3.62 -7.85 0.82
C VAL A 99 2.27 -8.21 1.44
N ILE A 100 1.61 -9.25 0.93
CA ILE A 100 0.35 -9.73 1.49
C ILE A 100 0.57 -10.24 2.92
N ASP A 101 1.57 -11.09 3.14
CA ASP A 101 1.90 -11.59 4.47
C ASP A 101 2.22 -10.45 5.45
N TYR A 102 2.98 -9.46 5.01
CA TYR A 102 3.29 -8.26 5.78
C TYR A 102 2.03 -7.49 6.23
N VAL A 103 1.07 -7.27 5.32
CA VAL A 103 -0.14 -6.49 5.59
C VAL A 103 -1.18 -7.27 6.40
N PHE A 104 -1.19 -8.60 6.33
CA PHE A 104 -2.07 -9.42 7.19
C PHE A 104 -1.46 -9.69 8.57
N ALA A 105 -0.13 -9.74 8.71
CA ALA A 105 0.53 -9.95 9.99
C ALA A 105 0.34 -8.78 10.99
N SER A 106 0.06 -7.57 10.49
CA SER A 106 -0.20 -6.39 11.33
C SER A 106 -1.54 -6.45 12.08
N VAL A 107 -2.43 -7.39 11.75
CA VAL A 107 -3.77 -7.53 12.35
C VAL A 107 -3.84 -8.52 13.50
N ASP A 108 -2.89 -9.45 13.60
CA ASP A 108 -2.87 -10.46 14.67
C ASP A 108 -2.35 -9.93 16.03
N VAL A 109 -2.19 -8.60 16.16
CA VAL A 109 -1.70 -7.92 17.37
C VAL A 109 -2.79 -7.01 17.97
N GLU A 110 -4.00 -7.54 18.18
CA GLU A 110 -5.02 -6.95 19.07
C GLU A 110 -5.61 -7.98 20.03
#